data_AF-A0A4Y2IJX7-F1
#
_entry.id   AF-A0A4Y2IJX7-F1
#
_cell.length_a   1.000
_cell.length_b   1.000
_cell.length_c   1.000
_cell.angle_alpha   90.00
_cell.angle_beta   90.00
_cell.angle_gamma   90.00
#
_symmetry.space_group_name_H-M   'P 1'
#
loop_
_entity.id
_entity.type
_entity.pdbx_description
1 polymer ?
#
loop_
_entity_poly.entity_id
_entity_poly.type
_entity_poly.pdbx_seq_one_letter_code
_entity_poly.pdbx_strand_id
1 'polypeptide(L)'
;MPLSLGIVDYIVIAITLAISTLIGLYFRFSGGRQKTTNEFLMGNQNVHIVPVAVSVIATSLSSVSVLGVPAEMYLYGTQYVITGLGIPLGGLLAAYGFLPVFYEMQVSTAYEYLERRFGKTTRTVVATLYTLLTVSTVLSNIYGLGRDVVGFTNKDTVLSQSLYYAE
;
A
#
# COMPACT_ATOMS: atom_id res chain seq x y z
N MET A 1 13.84 9.61 -27.49
CA MET A 1 14.00 10.87 -26.71
C MET A 1 14.82 10.53 -25.47
N PRO A 2 15.89 11.25 -25.12
CA PRO A 2 16.70 10.85 -23.97
C PRO A 2 15.88 11.07 -22.69
N LEU A 3 15.51 9.97 -22.03
CA LEU A 3 14.96 9.91 -20.67
C LEU A 3 16.05 10.37 -19.69
N SER A 4 16.12 11.66 -19.43
CA SER A 4 16.94 12.20 -18.33
C SER A 4 16.03 13.13 -17.55
N LEU A 5 15.93 12.87 -16.24
CA LEU A 5 15.15 13.69 -15.32
C LEU A 5 15.64 15.13 -15.42
N GLY A 6 14.75 16.02 -15.85
CA GLY A 6 15.05 17.43 -15.95
C GLY A 6 15.23 18.03 -14.55
N ILE A 7 15.84 19.21 -14.48
CA ILE A 7 15.93 19.99 -13.22
C ILE A 7 14.54 20.18 -12.59
N VAL A 8 13.50 20.32 -13.43
CA VAL A 8 12.11 20.44 -13.00
C VAL A 8 11.63 19.17 -12.27
N ASP A 9 11.96 17.98 -12.76
CA ASP A 9 11.54 16.71 -12.14
C ASP A 9 12.17 16.54 -10.76
N TYR A 10 13.45 16.89 -10.61
CA TYR A 10 14.14 16.88 -9.31
C TYR A 10 13.50 17.87 -8.32
N ILE A 11 13.11 19.06 -8.78
CA ILE A 11 12.42 20.05 -7.94
C ILE A 11 11.08 19.50 -7.45
N VAL A 12 10.28 18.88 -8.33
CA VAL A 12 8.98 18.30 -7.96
C VAL A 12 9.15 17.17 -6.95
N ILE A 13 10.15 16.29 -7.14
CA ILE A 13 10.48 15.22 -6.18
C ILE A 13 10.85 15.83 -4.82
N ALA A 14 11.74 16.82 -4.79
CA ALA A 14 12.18 17.47 -3.57
C ALA A 14 11.02 18.15 -2.81
N ILE A 15 10.14 18.86 -3.53
CA ILE A 15 8.95 19.49 -2.94
C ILE A 15 8.00 18.44 -2.36
N THR A 16 7.74 17.35 -3.08
CA THR A 16 6.83 16.29 -2.63
C THR A 16 7.36 15.60 -1.36
N LEU A 17 8.67 15.33 -1.31
CA LEU A 17 9.35 14.81 -0.12
C LEU A 17 9.30 15.79 1.06
N ALA A 18 9.51 17.08 0.80
CA ALA A 18 9.45 18.12 1.82
C ALA A 18 8.04 18.24 2.41
N ILE A 19 7.00 18.28 1.58
CA ILE A 19 5.60 18.34 2.02
C ILE A 19 5.24 17.11 2.88
N SER A 20 5.58 15.90 2.41
CA SER A 20 5.31 14.66 3.16
C SER A 20 5.98 14.66 4.54
N THR A 21 7.25 15.09 4.59
CA THR A 21 8.03 15.18 5.83
C THR A 21 7.49 16.28 6.76
N LEU A 22 7.10 17.43 6.21
CA LEU A 22 6.49 18.53 6.96
C LEU A 22 5.15 18.13 7.58
N ILE A 23 4.30 17.41 6.85
CA ILE A 23 3.04 16.88 7.40
C ILE A 23 3.33 15.92 8.56
N GLY A 24 4.28 14.98 8.38
CA GLY A 24 4.70 14.07 9.45
C GLY A 24 5.24 14.78 10.69
N LEU A 25 6.09 15.80 10.50
CA LEU A 25 6.63 16.63 11.58
C LEU A 25 5.55 17.47 12.25
N TYR A 26 4.64 18.07 11.47
CA TYR A 26 3.52 18.85 11.99
C TYR A 26 2.62 17.99 12.90
N PHE A 27 2.24 16.79 12.47
CA PHE A 27 1.45 15.88 13.31
C PHE A 27 2.21 15.41 14.56
N ARG A 28 3.54 15.26 14.49
CA ARG A 28 4.39 14.91 15.63
C ARG A 28 4.51 16.04 16.66
N PHE A 29 4.64 17.30 16.22
CA PHE A 29 4.85 18.43 17.11
C PHE A 29 3.56 19.12 17.58
N SER A 30 2.50 19.11 16.77
CA SER A 30 1.20 19.74 17.11
C SER A 30 0.22 18.77 17.77
N GLY A 31 0.41 17.46 17.62
CA GLY A 31 -0.52 16.43 18.06
C GLY A 31 -0.29 15.91 19.48
N GLY A 32 -0.51 16.72 20.53
CA GLY A 32 -0.52 16.31 21.94
C GLY A 32 -1.52 15.18 22.34
N ARG A 33 -2.05 14.47 21.33
CA ARG A 33 -3.08 13.42 21.26
C ARG A 33 -2.50 12.03 20.91
N GLN A 34 -1.21 11.81 21.15
CA GLN A 34 -0.54 10.51 20.93
C GLN A 34 -0.16 9.82 22.25
N LYS A 35 -0.87 10.12 23.36
CA LYS A 35 -0.47 9.64 24.69
C LYS A 35 -0.89 8.20 24.98
N THR A 36 -1.89 7.67 24.27
CA THR A 36 -2.37 6.29 24.47
C THR A 36 -2.48 5.52 23.16
N THR A 37 -2.14 4.23 23.20
CA THR A 37 -2.21 3.31 22.06
C THR A 37 -3.61 3.28 21.42
N ASN A 38 -4.67 3.45 22.21
CA ASN A 38 -6.05 3.56 21.70
C ASN A 38 -6.29 4.87 20.93
N GLU A 39 -5.70 5.99 21.34
CA GLU A 39 -5.84 7.26 20.62
C GLU A 39 -5.08 7.22 19.28
N PHE A 40 -3.92 6.56 19.26
CA PHE A 40 -3.09 6.40 18.05
C PHE A 40 -3.66 5.36 17.07
N LEU A 41 -4.12 4.21 17.57
CA LEU A 41 -4.62 3.11 16.72
C LEU A 41 -6.11 3.21 16.39
N MET A 42 -6.93 3.77 17.29
CA MET A 42 -8.40 3.84 17.11
C MET A 42 -8.93 5.26 16.86
N GLY A 43 -8.09 6.30 16.89
CA GLY A 43 -8.51 7.67 16.64
C GLY A 43 -9.68 8.12 17.53
N ASN A 44 -9.68 7.69 18.79
CA ASN A 44 -10.72 8.00 19.79
C ASN A 44 -12.15 7.57 19.40
N GLN A 45 -12.30 6.52 18.57
CA GLN A 45 -13.59 5.96 18.11
C GLN A 45 -14.54 6.97 17.41
N ASN A 46 -14.06 8.18 17.12
CA ASN A 46 -14.80 9.29 16.48
C ASN A 46 -14.12 9.73 15.18
N VAL A 47 -13.46 8.79 14.50
CA VAL A 47 -12.91 9.03 13.17
C VAL A 47 -14.02 9.00 12.12
N HIS A 48 -14.13 10.08 11.36
CA HIS A 48 -15.12 10.19 10.29
C HIS A 48 -14.88 9.11 9.21
N ILE A 49 -15.95 8.60 8.58
CA ILE A 49 -15.82 7.48 7.63
C ILE A 49 -14.97 7.82 6.40
N VAL A 50 -14.96 9.09 6.00
CA VAL A 50 -14.24 9.59 4.82
C VAL A 50 -12.72 9.41 4.95
N PRO A 51 -12.03 9.93 5.98
CA PRO A 51 -10.59 9.72 6.14
C PRO A 51 -10.20 8.25 6.32
N VAL A 52 -11.06 7.42 6.92
CA VAL A 52 -10.82 5.97 7.02
C VAL A 52 -10.86 5.31 5.65
N ALA A 53 -11.88 5.58 4.85
CA ALA A 53 -11.99 5.06 3.48
C ALA A 53 -10.81 5.52 2.61
N VAL A 54 -10.44 6.79 2.70
CA VAL A 54 -9.27 7.35 1.98
C VAL A 54 -7.98 6.65 2.41
N SER A 55 -7.78 6.39 3.71
CA SER A 55 -6.61 5.66 4.20
C SER A 55 -6.55 4.24 3.65
N VAL A 56 -7.68 3.50 3.63
CA VAL A 56 -7.73 2.13 3.11
C VAL A 56 -7.42 2.09 1.62
N ILE A 57 -7.97 3.03 0.85
CA ILE A 57 -7.66 3.17 -0.58
C ILE A 57 -6.17 3.50 -0.76
N ALA A 58 -5.65 4.47 0.00
CA ALA A 58 -4.24 4.87 -0.07
C ALA A 58 -3.29 3.71 0.28
N THR A 59 -3.61 2.87 1.26
CA THR A 59 -2.82 1.68 1.61
C THR A 59 -2.89 0.59 0.53
N SER A 60 -4.00 0.50 -0.21
CA SER A 60 -4.18 -0.49 -1.28
C SER A 60 -3.40 -0.13 -2.56
N LEU A 61 -3.03 1.14 -2.73
CA LEU A 61 -2.27 1.62 -3.87
C LEU A 61 -0.78 1.32 -3.68
N SER A 62 -0.24 0.42 -4.50
CA SER A 62 1.20 0.15 -4.58
C SER A 62 1.77 0.58 -5.93
N SER A 63 3.07 0.91 -5.98
CA SER A 63 3.75 1.28 -7.24
C SER A 63 3.66 0.18 -8.30
N VAL A 64 3.68 -1.07 -7.87
CA VAL A 64 3.51 -2.24 -8.77
C VAL A 64 2.10 -2.29 -9.34
N SER A 65 1.07 -1.91 -8.59
CA SER A 65 -0.29 -1.83 -9.13
C SER A 65 -0.43 -0.68 -10.13
N VAL A 66 0.18 0.47 -9.87
CA VAL A 66 0.06 1.65 -10.74
C VAL A 66 0.77 1.46 -12.09
N LEU A 67 1.96 0.83 -12.09
CA LEU A 67 2.73 0.58 -13.32
C LEU A 67 2.48 -0.81 -13.92
N GLY A 68 2.21 -1.81 -13.09
CA GLY A 68 2.04 -3.20 -13.49
C GLY A 68 0.68 -3.50 -14.12
N VAL A 69 -0.42 -2.94 -13.60
CA VAL A 69 -1.76 -3.13 -14.18
C VAL A 69 -1.87 -2.68 -15.64
N PRO A 70 -1.43 -1.47 -16.02
CA PRO A 70 -1.46 -1.06 -17.42
C PRO A 70 -0.45 -1.84 -18.28
N ALA A 71 0.70 -2.26 -17.74
CA ALA A 71 1.66 -3.10 -18.45
C ALA A 71 1.09 -4.50 -18.74
N GLU A 72 0.39 -5.09 -17.78
CA GLU A 72 -0.28 -6.38 -17.93
C GLU A 72 -1.44 -6.28 -18.92
N MET A 73 -2.23 -5.20 -18.85
CA MET A 73 -3.32 -4.94 -19.80
C MET A 73 -2.80 -4.71 -21.24
N TYR A 74 -1.61 -4.14 -21.38
CA TYR A 74 -0.96 -3.96 -22.67
C TYR A 74 -0.45 -5.28 -23.28
N LEU A 75 0.07 -6.19 -22.45
CA LEU A 75 0.64 -7.48 -22.91
C LEU A 75 -0.40 -8.59 -23.07
N TYR A 76 -1.37 -8.68 -22.15
CA TYR A 76 -2.32 -9.78 -22.04
C TYR A 76 -3.78 -9.38 -22.30
N GLY A 77 -4.04 -8.10 -22.62
CA GLY A 77 -5.35 -7.60 -23.03
C GLY A 77 -6.29 -7.23 -21.88
N THR A 78 -7.58 -7.04 -22.20
CA THR A 78 -8.61 -6.48 -21.30
C THR A 78 -9.10 -7.44 -20.19
N GLN A 79 -8.53 -8.64 -20.07
CA GLN A 79 -8.98 -9.64 -19.08
C GLN A 79 -8.80 -9.15 -17.63
N TYR A 80 -7.80 -8.30 -17.38
CA TYR A 80 -7.54 -7.74 -16.04
C TYR A 80 -8.68 -6.85 -15.51
N VAL A 81 -9.54 -6.32 -16.38
CA VAL A 81 -10.68 -5.47 -16.00
C VAL A 81 -11.66 -6.22 -15.07
N ILE A 82 -11.79 -7.54 -15.23
CA ILE A 82 -12.65 -8.37 -14.36
C ILE A 82 -12.14 -8.35 -12.92
N THR A 83 -10.82 -8.44 -12.72
CA THR A 83 -10.18 -8.33 -11.41
C THR A 83 -10.37 -6.93 -10.81
N GLY A 84 -10.23 -5.89 -11.63
CA GLY A 84 -10.46 -4.49 -11.23
C GLY A 84 -11.87 -4.23 -10.70
N LEU A 85 -12.90 -4.91 -11.24
CA LEU A 85 -14.28 -4.85 -10.75
C LEU A 85 -14.55 -5.80 -9.56
N GLY A 86 -13.86 -6.94 -9.50
CA GLY A 86 -14.01 -7.91 -8.41
C GLY A 86 -13.50 -7.41 -7.06
N ILE A 87 -12.40 -6.65 -7.04
CA ILE A 87 -11.81 -6.09 -5.81
C ILE A 87 -12.79 -5.19 -5.03
N PRO A 88 -13.42 -4.16 -5.62
CA PRO A 88 -14.36 -3.30 -4.89
C PRO A 88 -15.64 -4.05 -4.48
N LEU A 89 -16.13 -4.98 -5.31
CA LEU A 89 -17.30 -5.80 -4.97
C LEU A 89 -17.02 -6.74 -3.78
N GLY A 90 -15.86 -7.40 -3.77
CA GLY A 90 -15.42 -8.22 -2.65
C GLY A 90 -15.24 -7.40 -1.37
N GLY A 91 -14.68 -6.19 -1.49
CA GLY A 91 -14.56 -5.24 -0.40
C GLY A 91 -15.91 -4.83 0.19
N LEU A 92 -16.90 -4.54 -0.66
CA LEU A 92 -18.27 -4.23 -0.23
C LEU A 92 -18.92 -5.41 0.51
N LEU A 93 -18.83 -6.62 -0.05
CA LEU A 93 -19.37 -7.83 0.60
C LEU A 93 -18.69 -8.10 1.95
N ALA A 94 -17.37 -7.92 2.01
CA ALA A 94 -16.62 -8.07 3.25
C ALA A 94 -16.99 -6.99 4.28
N ALA A 95 -17.20 -5.74 3.83
CA ALA A 95 -17.67 -4.67 4.69
C ALA A 95 -19.07 -4.98 5.25
N TYR A 96 -20.05 -5.37 4.43
CA TYR A 96 -21.39 -5.68 4.97
C TYR A 96 -21.43 -6.95 5.83
N GLY A 97 -20.59 -7.95 5.53
CA GLY A 97 -20.57 -9.22 6.27
C GLY A 97 -19.75 -9.19 7.56
N PHE A 98 -18.51 -8.68 7.50
CA PHE A 98 -17.57 -8.74 8.62
C PHE A 98 -17.60 -7.49 9.52
N LEU A 99 -17.93 -6.31 8.97
CA LEU A 99 -17.98 -5.08 9.77
C LEU A 99 -18.97 -5.14 10.95
N PRO A 100 -20.22 -5.66 10.82
CA PRO A 100 -21.11 -5.77 11.98
C PRO A 100 -20.54 -6.67 13.08
N VAL A 101 -19.89 -7.78 12.68
CA VAL A 101 -19.26 -8.73 13.61
C VAL A 101 -18.08 -8.10 14.36
N PHE A 102 -17.24 -7.31 13.68
CA PHE A 102 -16.12 -6.62 14.33
C PHE A 102 -16.57 -5.49 15.25
N TYR A 103 -17.64 -4.78 14.90
CA TYR A 103 -18.17 -3.68 15.70
C TYR A 103 -18.83 -4.17 17.01
N GLU A 104 -19.59 -5.27 16.96
CA GLU A 104 -20.26 -5.85 18.14
C GLU A 104 -19.28 -6.39 19.20
N MET A 105 -18.12 -6.92 18.80
CA MET A 105 -17.16 -7.51 19.74
C MET A 105 -16.10 -6.52 20.29
N GLN A 106 -16.16 -5.23 19.89
CA GLN A 106 -15.23 -4.16 20.31
C GLN A 106 -13.74 -4.58 20.23
N VAL A 107 -13.40 -5.36 19.21
CA VAL A 107 -12.07 -5.93 19.07
C VAL A 107 -11.14 -4.91 18.41
N SER A 108 -9.96 -4.72 18.97
CA SER A 108 -9.01 -3.71 18.51
C SER A 108 -8.18 -4.13 17.29
N THR A 109 -8.07 -5.43 17.06
CA THR A 109 -7.30 -6.01 15.96
C THR A 109 -7.99 -7.25 15.40
N ALA A 110 -7.89 -7.49 14.09
CA ALA A 110 -8.45 -8.71 13.48
C ALA A 110 -7.89 -10.01 14.08
N TYR A 111 -6.65 -9.97 14.60
CA TYR A 111 -6.02 -11.12 15.26
C TYR A 111 -6.60 -11.43 16.64
N GLU A 112 -7.10 -10.43 17.36
CA GLU A 112 -7.76 -10.63 18.65
C GLU A 112 -9.12 -11.33 18.48
N TYR A 113 -9.81 -11.11 17.35
CA TYR A 113 -11.00 -11.89 16.99
C TYR A 113 -10.66 -13.37 16.76
N LEU A 114 -9.59 -13.64 16.00
CA LEU A 114 -9.09 -15.00 15.78
C LEU A 114 -8.65 -15.67 17.08
N GLU A 115 -8.07 -14.93 18.03
CA GLU A 115 -7.72 -15.45 19.35
C GLU A 115 -8.94 -15.87 20.15
N ARG A 116 -10.01 -15.06 20.18
CA ARG A 116 -11.24 -15.40 20.92
C ARG A 116 -11.95 -16.62 20.35
N ARG A 117 -11.88 -16.84 19.03
CA ARG A 117 -12.55 -17.97 18.36
C ARG A 117 -11.72 -19.26 18.33
N PHE A 118 -10.40 -19.16 18.11
CA PHE A 118 -9.53 -20.31 17.84
C PHE A 118 -8.36 -20.46 18.83
N GLY A 119 -8.22 -19.55 19.79
CA GLY A 119 -7.19 -19.56 20.83
C GLY A 119 -5.89 -18.83 20.45
N LYS A 120 -5.01 -18.69 21.44
CA LYS A 120 -3.75 -17.94 21.36
C LYS A 120 -2.76 -18.47 20.32
N THR A 121 -2.72 -19.79 20.13
CA THR A 121 -1.80 -20.42 19.18
C THR A 121 -2.08 -19.98 17.74
N THR A 122 -3.36 -19.91 17.36
CA THR A 122 -3.78 -19.46 16.02
C THR A 122 -3.42 -17.99 15.78
N ARG A 123 -3.56 -17.13 16.80
CA ARG A 123 -3.11 -15.73 16.71
C ARG A 123 -1.63 -15.62 16.35
N THR A 124 -0.76 -16.33 17.07
CA THR A 124 0.69 -16.24 16.86
C THR A 124 1.09 -16.78 15.49
N VAL A 125 0.49 -17.88 15.05
CA VAL A 125 0.77 -18.47 13.73
C VAL A 125 0.34 -17.52 12.62
N VAL A 126 -0.90 -17.01 12.67
CA VAL A 126 -1.44 -16.11 11.63
C VAL A 126 -0.67 -14.79 11.60
N ALA A 127 -0.33 -14.21 12.75
CA ALA A 127 0.47 -12.98 12.82
C ALA A 127 1.88 -13.18 12.24
N THR A 128 2.53 -14.31 12.53
CA THR A 128 3.87 -14.62 11.99
C THR A 128 3.82 -14.81 10.48
N LEU A 129 2.86 -15.60 9.98
CA LEU A 129 2.68 -15.82 8.54
C LEU A 129 2.37 -14.52 7.79
N TYR A 130 1.48 -13.68 8.34
CA TYR A 130 1.13 -12.40 7.73
C TYR A 130 2.33 -11.44 7.70
N THR A 131 3.13 -11.41 8.77
CA THR A 131 4.34 -10.58 8.81
C THR A 131 5.35 -11.04 7.75
N LEU A 132 5.55 -12.35 7.60
CA LEU A 132 6.43 -12.91 6.56
C LEU A 132 5.93 -12.57 5.14
N LEU A 133 4.62 -12.70 4.90
CA LEU A 133 4.00 -12.32 3.63
C LEU A 133 4.18 -10.82 3.34
N THR A 134 3.98 -9.98 4.34
CA THR A 134 4.13 -8.52 4.21
C THR A 134 5.58 -8.15 3.90
N VAL A 135 6.56 -8.76 4.57
CA VAL A 135 7.97 -8.55 4.27
C VAL A 135 8.29 -8.97 2.84
N SER A 136 7.82 -10.14 2.40
CA SER A 136 8.06 -10.62 1.03
C SER A 136 7.45 -9.70 -0.02
N THR A 137 6.22 -9.21 0.19
CA THR A 137 5.53 -8.33 -0.77
C THR A 137 6.19 -6.95 -0.83
N VAL A 138 6.58 -6.38 0.32
CA VAL A 138 7.30 -5.11 0.37
C VAL A 138 8.65 -5.22 -0.34
N LEU A 139 9.39 -6.32 -0.16
CA LEU A 139 10.64 -6.57 -0.87
C LEU A 139 10.41 -6.57 -2.39
N SER A 140 9.46 -7.35 -2.89
CA SER A 140 9.11 -7.39 -4.33
C SER A 140 8.77 -5.99 -4.87
N ASN A 141 8.02 -5.19 -4.11
CA ASN A 141 7.67 -3.83 -4.50
C ASN A 141 8.88 -2.90 -4.58
N ILE A 142 9.82 -3.00 -3.63
CA ILE A 142 11.06 -2.20 -3.62
C ILE A 142 11.96 -2.59 -4.80
N TYR A 143 12.12 -3.89 -5.07
CA TYR A 143 12.92 -4.36 -6.21
C TYR A 143 12.33 -3.91 -7.55
N GLY A 144 11.00 -4.01 -7.72
CA GLY A 144 10.32 -3.54 -8.92
C GLY A 144 10.49 -2.04 -9.13
N LEU A 145 10.20 -1.24 -8.10
CA LEU A 145 10.34 0.22 -8.15
C LEU A 145 11.79 0.64 -8.43
N GLY A 146 12.77 0.02 -7.78
CA GLY A 146 14.19 0.33 -7.97
C GLY A 146 14.65 0.09 -9.40
N ARG A 147 14.23 -1.02 -10.01
CA ARG A 147 14.51 -1.32 -11.41
C ARG A 147 13.92 -0.27 -12.35
N ASP A 148 12.68 0.14 -12.10
CA ASP A 148 12.00 1.12 -12.93
C ASP A 148 12.70 2.49 -12.83
N VAL A 149 13.03 2.96 -11.61
CA VAL A 149 13.75 4.22 -11.37
C VAL A 149 15.13 4.24 -12.02
N VAL A 150 15.89 3.14 -11.95
CA VAL A 150 17.19 3.03 -12.62
C VAL A 150 17.03 3.04 -14.14
N GLY A 151 16.00 2.38 -14.66
CA GLY A 151 15.63 2.42 -16.08
C GLY A 151 15.29 3.84 -16.57
N PHE A 152 14.74 4.70 -15.71
CA PHE A 152 14.47 6.11 -16.02
C PHE A 152 15.71 7.03 -15.95
N THR A 153 16.75 6.63 -15.20
CA THR A 153 17.90 7.49 -14.88
C THR A 153 19.14 7.16 -15.72
N ASN A 154 19.36 5.89 -16.07
CA ASN A 154 20.60 5.44 -16.71
C ASN A 154 20.39 4.96 -18.16
N LYS A 155 21.10 5.57 -19.11
CA LYS A 155 21.06 5.24 -20.55
C LYS A 155 21.63 3.85 -20.86
N ASP A 156 22.56 3.34 -20.04
CA ASP A 156 23.28 2.09 -20.30
C ASP A 156 22.41 0.85 -20.09
N THR A 157 21.43 0.94 -19.18
CA THR A 157 20.48 -0.15 -18.89
C THR A 157 19.50 -0.36 -20.04
N VAL A 158 19.04 0.72 -20.68
CA VAL A 158 18.12 0.65 -21.83
C VAL A 158 18.80 0.00 -23.04
N LEU A 159 20.11 0.23 -23.22
CA LEU A 159 20.90 -0.37 -24.29
C LEU A 159 21.12 -1.87 -24.07
N SER A 160 21.41 -2.30 -22.83
CA SER A 160 21.55 -3.73 -22.49
C SER A 160 20.26 -4.52 -22.71
N GLN A 161 19.11 -3.88 -22.46
CA GLN A 161 17.80 -4.48 -22.62
C GLN A 161 17.41 -4.57 -24.10
N SER A 162 17.74 -3.55 -24.92
CA SER A 162 17.55 -3.61 -26.38
C SER A 162 18.43 -4.65 -27.09
N LEU A 163 19.62 -4.97 -26.55
CA LEU A 163 20.48 -6.04 -27.07
C LEU A 163 19.97 -7.43 -26.68
N TYR A 164 19.36 -7.59 -25.51
CA TYR A 164 18.78 -8.86 -25.06
C TYR A 164 17.47 -9.24 -25.79
N TYR A 165 16.77 -8.27 -26.39
CA TYR A 165 15.61 -8.51 -27.27
C TYR A 165 15.96 -8.56 -28.76
N ALA A 166 17.26 -8.43 -29.12
CA ALA A 166 17.75 -8.44 -30.50
C ALA A 166 18.43 -9.76 -30.92
N GLU A 167 18.46 -10.75 -30.02
CA GLU A 167 18.74 -12.18 -30.30
C GLU A 167 17.47 -13.00 -30.11
#